data_AF-A0AAZ1WZ97-F1
#
_entry.id   AF-A0AAZ1WZ97-F1
#
_cell.length_a   1.000
_cell.length_b   1.000
_cell.length_c   1.000
_cell.angle_alpha   90.00
_cell.angle_beta   90.00
_cell.angle_gamma   90.00
#
_symmetry.space_group_name_H-M   'P 1'
#
loop_
_entity.id
_entity.type
_entity.pdbx_description
1 polymer ?
#
loop_
_entity_poly.entity_id
_entity_poly.type
_entity_poly.pdbx_seq_one_letter_code
_entity_poly.pdbx_strand_id
1 'polypeptide(L)'
;MWQCKLCKKVVSSRALLLKHYRVTVGDWDIRNDSPNKASDNPGENNALKLTLPLGIPKNVNELKAEIENQCGVSEQFRLQYMDTDFNQFLNLTSTFDLKDMDKIKVIKTGVPETSTGSNESSVSSFNLGSPCSGHNPDYDTDILSSPESRSSSSSSSANSTLRSEAWPLDFRIPEFSFDVELQLTKGNQEFQANGTLLTLKPKLKSDILESLSSEIMKYKAYPSDSNLSDVCQALVVKHPCLKEKGSETGFSAWKISLKYKMSNYRGKLKNLGCSELVINSLKRRGNSNVHPNQVKKPRRAEVNFCPDYPAGETRESQEEERLVLLSEFKKKNNDETIKAKMAQTFPHRRQEILQDMPFVADFKSRWPALF
;
A
#
# COMPACT_ATOMS: atom_id res chain seq x y z
N MET A 1 -1.54 73.51 -14.90
CA MET A 1 -2.12 72.37 -15.62
C MET A 1 -1.22 71.16 -15.33
N TRP A 2 -1.75 70.20 -14.56
CA TRP A 2 -1.31 68.81 -14.36
C TRP A 2 0.01 68.46 -13.62
N GLN A 3 -0.21 67.61 -12.60
CA GLN A 3 0.71 66.83 -11.77
C GLN A 3 1.34 65.68 -12.61
N CYS A 4 2.48 65.05 -12.27
CA CYS A 4 2.53 64.02 -11.23
C CYS A 4 3.98 63.65 -10.81
N LYS A 5 4.32 64.11 -9.60
CA LYS A 5 5.11 63.48 -8.51
C LYS A 5 6.05 62.30 -8.86
N LEU A 6 7.28 62.64 -9.22
CA LEU A 6 8.47 61.89 -8.80
C LEU A 6 9.06 62.55 -7.54
N CYS A 7 9.58 61.75 -6.61
CA CYS A 7 10.34 62.17 -5.43
C CYS A 7 9.61 62.92 -4.31
N LYS A 8 9.14 62.17 -3.30
CA LYS A 8 9.34 62.58 -1.90
C LYS A 8 10.16 61.54 -1.16
N LYS A 9 11.34 62.01 -0.73
CA LYS A 9 12.29 61.37 0.17
C LYS A 9 11.60 60.85 1.43
N VAL A 10 11.91 59.60 1.76
CA VAL A 10 12.45 59.14 3.04
C VAL A 10 11.87 59.87 4.27
N VAL A 11 10.81 59.31 4.82
CA VAL A 11 10.68 59.22 6.27
C VAL A 11 10.83 57.75 6.63
N SER A 12 11.82 57.50 7.46
CA SER A 12 12.19 56.23 8.05
C SER A 12 10.97 55.47 8.59
N SER A 13 10.73 54.30 8.03
CA SER A 13 10.01 53.23 8.72
C SER A 13 10.65 51.94 8.22
N ARG A 14 11.61 51.44 8.99
CA ARG A 14 11.91 50.01 9.04
C ARG A 14 10.62 49.31 9.44
N ALA A 15 9.74 49.07 8.47
CA ALA A 15 8.81 47.96 8.55
C ALA A 15 9.68 46.71 8.48
N LEU A 16 10.19 46.29 9.64
CA LEU A 16 10.54 44.90 9.86
C LEU A 16 9.28 44.12 9.46
N LEU A 17 9.30 43.53 8.27
CA LEU A 17 8.39 42.46 7.93
C LEU A 17 8.72 41.34 8.94
N LEU A 18 8.07 41.38 10.11
CA LEU A 18 8.06 40.25 11.01
C LEU A 18 7.42 39.11 10.21
N LYS A 19 8.25 38.21 9.70
CA LYS A 19 7.79 36.94 9.16
C LYS A 19 7.20 36.19 10.34
N HIS A 20 5.88 36.32 10.52
CA HIS A 20 5.16 35.56 11.51
C HIS A 20 5.23 34.09 11.09
N TYR A 21 5.95 33.31 11.88
CA TYR A 21 6.04 31.89 11.66
C TYR A 21 4.76 31.23 12.17
N ARG A 22 4.21 30.32 11.38
CA ARG A 22 2.93 29.67 11.68
C ARG A 22 3.14 28.18 11.83
N VAL A 23 2.56 27.59 12.85
CA VAL A 23 2.56 26.14 13.07
C VAL A 23 1.13 25.69 13.27
N THR A 24 0.80 24.50 12.79
CA THR A 24 -0.50 23.88 13.10
C THR A 24 -0.30 22.85 14.20
N VAL A 25 -0.94 23.06 15.35
CA VAL A 25 -0.92 22.16 16.50
C VAL A 25 -2.17 21.28 16.48
N GLY A 26 -2.04 19.97 16.26
CA GLY A 26 -3.18 19.04 16.12
C GLY A 26 -3.17 17.88 17.12
N ASP A 27 -4.36 17.29 17.31
CA ASP A 27 -4.75 16.23 18.26
C ASP A 27 -4.69 16.61 19.74
N TRP A 28 -5.87 16.93 20.28
CA TRP A 28 -6.14 17.16 21.70
C TRP A 28 -6.93 15.98 22.25
N ASP A 29 -6.31 15.11 23.05
CA ASP A 29 -7.05 14.22 23.95
C ASP A 29 -7.46 15.02 25.20
N ILE A 30 -8.54 15.79 25.09
CA ILE A 30 -9.24 16.36 26.25
C ILE A 30 -10.71 15.95 26.17
N ARG A 31 -11.09 14.94 26.97
CA ARG A 31 -12.45 14.90 27.50
C ARG A 31 -12.59 16.09 28.44
N ASN A 32 -13.34 17.10 28.03
CA ASN A 32 -13.74 18.17 28.93
C ASN A 32 -14.67 17.57 29.99
N ASP A 33 -14.18 17.48 31.22
CA ASP A 33 -15.03 17.26 32.38
C ASP A 33 -15.57 18.63 32.82
N SER A 34 -16.73 19.01 32.27
CA SER A 34 -17.61 20.04 32.82
C SER A 34 -19.02 19.89 32.22
N PRO A 35 -20.08 19.81 33.05
CA PRO A 35 -21.43 19.59 32.57
C PRO A 35 -22.04 20.93 32.18
N ASN A 36 -22.18 21.20 30.88
CA ASN A 36 -23.25 22.00 30.25
C ASN A 36 -22.81 22.50 28.87
N LYS A 37 -23.22 21.77 27.83
CA LYS A 37 -23.80 22.29 26.57
C LYS A 37 -23.87 21.17 25.54
N ALA A 38 -25.08 20.81 25.16
CA ALA A 38 -25.34 20.01 23.97
C ALA A 38 -25.09 20.86 22.71
N SER A 39 -24.37 20.32 21.73
CA SER A 39 -24.59 20.59 20.31
C SER A 39 -23.84 19.55 19.47
N ASP A 40 -24.54 19.07 18.44
CA ASP A 40 -24.16 18.08 17.44
C ASP A 40 -22.79 18.28 16.77
N ASN A 41 -22.18 17.12 16.43
CA ASN A 41 -21.47 16.75 15.20
C ASN A 41 -20.07 16.10 15.47
N PRO A 42 -19.86 14.79 15.24
CA PRO A 42 -18.57 14.14 15.44
C PRO A 42 -17.77 14.14 14.13
N GLY A 43 -16.92 15.16 13.90
CA GLY A 43 -16.16 15.18 12.64
C GLY A 43 -15.18 16.31 12.36
N GLU A 44 -14.72 17.10 13.34
CA GLU A 44 -13.75 18.17 13.06
C GLU A 44 -12.45 17.99 13.85
N ASN A 45 -11.34 17.92 13.11
CA ASN A 45 -9.98 17.82 13.64
C ASN A 45 -9.69 19.04 14.52
N ASN A 46 -9.49 18.84 15.82
CA ASN A 46 -9.03 19.89 16.74
C ASN A 46 -7.58 20.29 16.40
N ALA A 47 -7.42 21.25 15.48
CA ALA A 47 -6.14 21.82 15.10
C ALA A 47 -6.13 23.32 15.36
N LEU A 48 -5.22 23.79 16.21
CA LEU A 48 -5.02 25.20 16.54
C LEU A 48 -3.83 25.75 15.76
N LYS A 49 -4.00 26.95 15.19
CA LYS A 49 -2.92 27.65 14.48
C LYS A 49 -2.14 28.50 15.46
N LEU A 50 -0.91 28.09 15.75
CA LEU A 50 0.03 28.82 16.58
C LEU A 50 0.73 29.89 15.73
N THR A 51 0.72 31.13 16.19
CA THR A 51 1.43 32.23 15.52
C THR A 51 2.60 32.67 16.39
N LEU A 52 3.82 32.50 15.89
CA LEU A 52 5.05 32.86 16.60
C LEU A 52 5.57 34.19 16.05
N PRO A 53 5.28 35.33 16.71
CA PRO A 53 5.64 36.64 16.19
C PRO A 53 7.15 36.87 16.12
N LEU A 54 7.92 36.22 17.00
CA LEU A 54 9.38 36.34 17.07
C LEU A 54 10.12 35.25 16.28
N GLY A 55 9.40 34.44 15.48
CA GLY A 55 9.95 33.26 14.81
C GLY A 55 9.97 32.03 15.72
N ILE A 56 10.48 30.90 15.21
CA ILE A 56 10.62 29.68 16.01
C ILE A 56 11.63 29.95 17.14
N PRO A 57 11.26 29.71 18.42
CA PRO A 57 12.20 29.81 19.52
C PRO A 57 13.41 28.89 19.32
N LYS A 58 14.57 29.27 19.86
CA LYS A 58 15.81 28.47 19.73
C LYS A 58 15.79 27.23 20.62
N ASN A 59 14.96 27.24 21.65
CA ASN A 59 14.83 26.15 22.60
C ASN A 59 13.42 25.56 22.56
N VAL A 60 13.34 24.22 22.64
CA VAL A 60 12.06 23.50 22.66
C VAL A 60 11.21 23.91 23.87
N ASN A 61 11.83 24.24 25.01
CA ASN A 61 11.11 24.69 26.20
C ASN A 61 10.42 26.06 26.03
N GLU A 62 11.05 26.98 25.29
CA GLU A 62 10.44 28.28 24.96
C GLU A 62 9.25 28.08 24.00
N LEU A 63 9.37 27.13 23.06
CA LEU A 63 8.26 26.75 22.19
C LEU A 63 7.10 26.09 22.97
N LYS A 64 7.41 25.26 23.99
CA LYS A 64 6.39 24.71 24.89
C LYS A 64 5.66 25.81 25.65
N ALA A 65 6.38 26.77 26.22
CA ALA A 65 5.77 27.89 26.95
C ALA A 65 4.84 28.72 26.05
N GLU A 66 5.18 28.92 24.77
CA GLU A 66 4.31 29.64 23.83
C GLU A 66 3.05 28.83 23.46
N ILE A 67 3.17 27.50 23.39
CA ILE A 67 2.01 26.59 23.19
C ILE A 67 1.12 26.57 24.43
N GLU A 68 1.69 26.57 25.64
CA GLU A 68 0.93 26.69 26.90
C GLU A 68 0.16 28.02 26.93
N ASN A 69 0.81 29.12 26.58
CA ASN A 69 0.23 30.46 26.56
C ASN A 69 -0.89 30.61 25.53
N GLN A 70 -0.69 30.16 24.28
CA GLN A 70 -1.68 30.34 23.20
C GLN A 70 -2.74 29.25 23.16
N CYS A 71 -2.45 28.04 23.64
CA CYS A 71 -3.35 26.90 23.50
C CYS A 71 -3.91 26.39 24.84
N GLY A 72 -3.48 26.90 25.99
CA GLY A 72 -4.07 26.59 27.29
C GLY A 72 -3.78 25.16 27.79
N VAL A 73 -2.64 24.58 27.42
CA VAL A 73 -2.21 23.28 27.96
C VAL A 73 -1.62 23.51 29.36
N SER A 74 -2.18 22.90 30.41
CA SER A 74 -1.67 23.06 31.79
C SER A 74 -0.93 21.84 32.34
N GLU A 75 -0.88 20.73 31.58
CA GLU A 75 -0.21 19.48 31.96
C GLU A 75 1.16 19.36 31.29
N GLN A 76 2.08 18.54 31.81
CA GLN A 76 3.36 18.29 31.14
C GLN A 76 3.13 17.49 29.85
N PHE A 77 3.66 18.00 28.73
CA PHE A 77 3.53 17.37 27.42
C PHE A 77 4.86 17.26 26.69
N ARG A 78 4.90 16.35 25.72
CA ARG A 78 5.94 16.24 24.70
C ARG A 78 5.41 16.70 23.34
N LEU A 79 6.31 17.17 22.50
CA LEU A 79 6.03 17.64 21.15
C LEU A 79 6.55 16.63 20.13
N GLN A 80 5.80 16.41 19.06
CA GLN A 80 6.25 15.68 17.89
C GLN A 80 6.05 16.51 16.63
N TYR A 81 6.98 16.47 15.68
CA TYR A 81 6.82 17.08 14.36
C TYR A 81 6.58 16.01 13.29
N MET A 82 5.88 16.38 12.21
CA MET A 82 5.73 15.50 11.06
C MET A 82 6.98 15.58 10.17
N ASP A 83 7.74 14.50 10.11
CA ASP A 83 8.83 14.37 9.15
C ASP A 83 8.25 14.14 7.74
N THR A 84 8.62 14.98 6.77
CA THR A 84 8.09 14.91 5.41
C THR A 84 8.67 13.78 4.58
N ASP A 85 9.87 13.30 4.92
CA ASP A 85 10.58 12.27 4.18
C ASP A 85 10.06 10.88 4.53
N PHE A 86 9.67 10.68 5.80
CA PHE A 86 9.16 9.42 6.34
C PHE A 86 7.65 9.43 6.62
N ASN A 87 6.99 10.59 6.54
CA ASN A 87 5.56 10.78 6.83
C ASN A 87 5.16 10.16 8.20
N GLN A 88 6.02 10.35 9.20
CA GLN A 88 5.87 9.85 10.57
C GLN A 88 6.10 11.00 11.57
N PHE A 89 5.38 10.95 12.70
CA PHE A 89 5.61 11.88 13.80
C PHE A 89 6.85 11.46 14.60
N LEU A 90 7.84 12.35 14.68
CA LEU A 90 9.07 12.16 15.44
C LEU A 90 9.10 13.11 16.64
N ASN A 91 9.74 12.70 17.73
CA ASN A 91 9.89 13.56 18.91
C ASN A 91 10.69 14.81 18.55
N LEU A 92 10.15 15.97 18.89
CA LEU A 92 10.82 17.24 18.68
C LEU A 92 11.86 17.45 19.79
N THR A 93 13.12 17.18 19.47
CA THR A 93 14.26 17.39 20.37
C THR A 93 14.99 18.71 20.07
N SER A 94 14.78 19.28 18.88
CA SER A 94 15.39 20.52 18.42
C SER A 94 14.39 21.34 17.61
N THR A 95 14.35 22.67 17.80
CA THR A 95 13.47 23.54 17.02
C THR A 95 13.98 23.81 15.60
N PHE A 96 15.22 23.41 15.29
CA PHE A 96 15.76 23.45 13.92
C PHE A 96 15.09 22.47 12.96
N ASP A 97 14.41 21.45 13.50
CA ASP A 97 13.68 20.47 12.70
C ASP A 97 12.35 21.02 12.17
N LEU A 98 11.94 22.23 12.61
CA LEU A 98 10.70 22.87 12.22
C LEU A 98 10.89 23.86 11.06
N LYS A 99 9.97 23.82 10.10
CA LYS A 99 9.78 24.78 8.99
C LYS A 99 8.41 25.44 9.01
N ASP A 100 8.31 26.61 8.38
CA ASP A 100 7.08 27.42 8.43
C ASP A 100 5.91 26.60 7.89
N MET A 101 4.78 26.66 8.61
CA MET A 101 3.57 25.87 8.39
C MET A 101 3.66 24.38 8.77
N ASP A 102 4.71 23.94 9.46
CA ASP A 102 4.81 22.55 9.94
C ASP A 102 3.68 22.17 10.90
N LYS A 103 3.42 20.86 10.96
CA LYS A 103 2.43 20.26 11.84
C LYS A 103 3.13 19.70 13.08
N ILE A 104 2.75 20.21 14.25
CA ILE A 104 3.23 19.72 15.53
C ILE A 104 2.07 19.00 16.24
N LYS A 105 2.37 17.85 16.82
CA LYS A 105 1.45 17.07 17.65
C LYS A 105 1.86 17.20 19.11
N VAL A 106 0.90 17.53 19.97
CA VAL A 106 1.09 17.63 21.42
C VAL A 106 0.63 16.32 22.05
N ILE A 107 1.49 15.69 22.86
CA ILE A 107 1.16 14.44 23.55
C ILE A 107 1.32 14.67 25.05
N LYS A 108 0.21 14.57 25.80
CA LYS A 108 0.20 14.63 27.26
C LYS A 108 1.02 13.47 27.83
N THR A 109 1.93 13.78 28.75
CA THR A 109 2.70 12.79 29.51
C THR A 109 2.15 12.73 30.92
N GLY A 110 1.40 11.69 31.25
CA GLY A 110 0.99 11.42 32.64
C GLY A 110 2.22 11.11 33.51
N VAL A 111 2.21 11.60 34.75
CA VAL A 111 3.28 11.43 35.76
C VAL A 111 3.60 9.95 36.00
N PRO A 112 4.89 9.61 36.13
CA PRO A 112 5.29 8.61 37.12
C PRO A 112 6.33 9.19 38.08
N GLU A 113 6.16 8.83 39.34
CA GLU A 113 7.01 9.16 40.48
C GLU A 113 8.44 8.58 40.32
N THR A 114 9.41 9.41 40.71
CA THR A 114 10.76 9.07 41.23
C THR A 114 11.73 8.15 40.45
N SER A 115 12.87 8.76 40.14
CA SER A 115 14.18 8.29 39.65
C SER A 115 14.83 7.11 40.40
N THR A 116 15.63 6.29 39.69
CA THR A 116 17.06 5.96 39.98
C THR A 116 17.69 5.07 38.88
N GLY A 117 18.89 5.44 38.40
CA GLY A 117 20.02 4.51 38.20
C GLY A 117 20.26 3.89 36.81
N SER A 118 21.32 4.36 36.16
CA SER A 118 22.02 3.89 34.96
C SER A 118 22.41 2.39 34.92
N ASN A 119 22.40 1.77 33.73
CA ASN A 119 23.61 1.32 33.03
C ASN A 119 23.32 0.69 31.66
N GLU A 120 24.23 0.94 30.73
CA GLU A 120 24.29 0.47 29.34
C GLU A 120 24.34 -1.06 29.24
N SER A 121 23.69 -1.63 28.22
CA SER A 121 24.29 -2.63 27.32
C SER A 121 23.35 -2.98 26.17
N SER A 122 23.93 -2.98 24.98
CA SER A 122 23.38 -3.37 23.69
C SER A 122 22.75 -4.75 23.69
N VAL A 123 21.54 -4.88 23.14
CA VAL A 123 21.13 -6.03 22.30
C VAL A 123 20.00 -5.62 21.36
N SER A 124 20.22 -5.89 20.08
CA SER A 124 19.25 -5.85 18.99
C SER A 124 18.09 -6.80 19.24
N SER A 125 16.84 -6.31 19.15
CA SER A 125 15.68 -7.13 18.76
C SER A 125 14.50 -6.27 18.28
N PHE A 126 14.24 -6.44 16.98
CA PHE A 126 13.01 -6.33 16.19
C PHE A 126 11.64 -6.26 16.91
N ASN A 127 10.70 -5.60 16.21
CA ASN A 127 9.23 -5.47 16.39
C ASN A 127 8.78 -4.17 17.09
N LEU A 128 7.69 -3.49 16.70
CA LEU A 128 6.62 -3.76 15.75
C LEU A 128 6.05 -2.38 15.33
N GLY A 129 6.09 -2.05 14.04
CA GLY A 129 5.53 -0.81 13.52
C GLY A 129 4.00 -0.85 13.43
N SER A 130 3.36 0.21 13.89
CA SER A 130 1.92 0.53 13.78
C SER A 130 1.79 2.00 13.31
N PRO A 131 0.62 2.46 12.83
CA PRO A 131 0.33 2.54 11.40
C PRO A 131 0.07 4.00 10.97
N CYS A 132 0.51 4.39 9.78
CA CYS A 132 0.08 5.66 9.16
C CYS A 132 -0.73 5.42 7.89
N SER A 133 -1.93 6.00 7.90
CA SER A 133 -2.94 5.99 6.84
C SER A 133 -2.40 6.58 5.54
N GLY A 134 -2.39 5.75 4.49
CA GLY A 134 -2.28 6.20 3.11
C GLY A 134 -3.65 6.18 2.45
N HIS A 135 -4.21 7.37 2.24
CA HIS A 135 -5.31 7.59 1.31
C HIS A 135 -4.91 7.04 -0.07
N ASN A 136 -5.60 5.98 -0.53
CA ASN A 136 -5.60 5.59 -1.94
C ASN A 136 -6.87 6.15 -2.57
N PRO A 137 -6.80 6.84 -3.72
CA PRO A 137 -7.99 7.17 -4.47
C PRO A 137 -8.56 5.90 -5.07
N ASP A 138 -9.85 5.70 -4.77
CA ASP A 138 -10.74 4.70 -5.32
C ASP A 138 -10.75 4.79 -6.85
N TYR A 139 -10.63 3.65 -7.52
CA TYR A 139 -11.08 3.54 -8.91
C TYR A 139 -11.69 2.16 -9.12
N ASP A 140 -13.02 2.16 -9.17
CA ASP A 140 -13.78 1.07 -9.76
C ASP A 140 -13.33 0.87 -11.21
N THR A 141 -13.12 -0.39 -11.58
CA THR A 141 -12.91 -0.79 -12.97
C THR A 141 -13.95 -1.85 -13.29
N ASP A 142 -15.06 -1.39 -13.88
CA ASP A 142 -16.02 -2.27 -14.55
C ASP A 142 -15.34 -2.95 -15.74
N ILE A 143 -15.12 -4.26 -15.62
CA ILE A 143 -14.67 -5.11 -16.73
C ILE A 143 -15.91 -5.80 -17.31
N LEU A 144 -16.27 -5.36 -18.53
CA LEU A 144 -17.28 -5.99 -19.37
C LEU A 144 -16.98 -7.48 -19.53
N SER A 145 -17.89 -8.31 -19.03
CA SER A 145 -17.88 -9.76 -19.22
C SER A 145 -18.27 -10.10 -20.66
N SER A 146 -17.61 -11.10 -21.24
CA SER A 146 -18.09 -11.82 -22.42
C SER A 146 -17.73 -13.31 -22.30
N PRO A 147 -18.55 -14.21 -22.86
CA PRO A 147 -18.90 -15.47 -22.22
C PRO A 147 -17.89 -16.60 -22.48
N GLU A 148 -17.79 -17.48 -21.48
CA GLU A 148 -17.02 -18.72 -21.51
C GLU A 148 -17.49 -19.69 -22.60
N SER A 149 -16.54 -20.40 -23.20
CA SER A 149 -16.79 -21.69 -23.83
C SER A 149 -15.94 -22.75 -23.12
N ARG A 150 -16.65 -23.77 -22.63
CA ARG A 150 -16.19 -24.84 -21.76
C ARG A 150 -15.41 -25.87 -22.57
N SER A 151 -14.25 -26.29 -22.09
CA SER A 151 -13.66 -27.59 -22.45
C SER A 151 -12.78 -28.06 -21.29
N SER A 152 -13.28 -29.07 -20.59
CA SER A 152 -12.60 -29.78 -19.51
C SER A 152 -11.61 -30.79 -20.09
N SER A 153 -10.34 -30.67 -19.71
CA SER A 153 -9.40 -31.79 -19.72
C SER A 153 -8.42 -31.67 -18.57
N SER A 154 -8.66 -32.50 -17.56
CA SER A 154 -7.80 -32.75 -16.41
C SER A 154 -6.53 -33.49 -16.82
N SER A 155 -5.37 -32.88 -16.61
CA SER A 155 -4.12 -33.59 -16.39
C SER A 155 -3.19 -32.74 -15.52
N SER A 156 -2.96 -33.22 -14.31
CA SER A 156 -2.07 -32.69 -13.30
C SER A 156 -0.62 -32.62 -13.80
N SER A 157 -0.12 -31.40 -13.96
CA SER A 157 1.32 -31.10 -13.96
C SER A 157 1.53 -29.78 -13.23
N ALA A 158 1.68 -29.89 -11.91
CA ALA A 158 2.03 -28.79 -11.04
C ALA A 158 3.42 -28.28 -11.43
N ASN A 159 3.47 -27.17 -12.15
CA ASN A 159 4.19 -25.95 -11.78
C ASN A 159 4.20 -24.95 -12.95
N SER A 160 4.18 -23.66 -12.59
CA SER A 160 4.48 -22.48 -13.41
C SER A 160 3.54 -22.10 -14.56
N THR A 161 2.24 -22.03 -14.30
CA THR A 161 1.48 -20.84 -14.72
C THR A 161 1.07 -20.12 -13.45
N LEU A 162 1.73 -19.02 -13.08
CA LEU A 162 1.42 -18.37 -11.80
C LEU A 162 -0.03 -17.88 -11.72
N ARG A 163 -0.76 -17.77 -12.85
CA ARG A 163 -2.19 -17.49 -12.91
C ARG A 163 -2.88 -18.14 -14.11
N SER A 164 -3.27 -19.40 -13.97
CA SER A 164 -4.19 -20.06 -14.92
C SER A 164 -5.62 -20.13 -14.41
N GLU A 165 -5.85 -19.83 -13.13
CA GLU A 165 -7.14 -20.06 -12.50
C GLU A 165 -8.01 -18.79 -12.55
N ALA A 166 -9.22 -18.92 -13.11
CA ALA A 166 -10.25 -17.92 -12.96
C ALA A 166 -10.57 -17.73 -11.47
N TRP A 167 -11.06 -16.54 -11.10
CA TRP A 167 -11.51 -16.31 -9.73
C TRP A 167 -12.61 -17.32 -9.38
N PRO A 168 -12.49 -18.08 -8.28
CA PRO A 168 -13.45 -19.12 -7.96
C PRO A 168 -14.78 -18.49 -7.55
N LEU A 169 -15.89 -19.16 -7.89
CA LEU A 169 -17.22 -18.78 -7.39
C LEU A 169 -17.29 -18.94 -5.86
N ASP A 170 -16.70 -20.02 -5.35
CA ASP A 170 -16.55 -20.29 -3.93
C ASP A 170 -15.07 -20.40 -3.58
N PHE A 171 -14.53 -19.40 -2.90
CA PHE A 171 -13.14 -19.41 -2.48
C PHE A 171 -12.90 -20.47 -1.40
N ARG A 172 -12.07 -21.48 -1.69
CA ARG A 172 -11.70 -22.51 -0.70
C ARG A 172 -10.56 -22.04 0.18
N ILE A 173 -10.79 -22.02 1.49
CA ILE A 173 -9.76 -21.65 2.46
C ILE A 173 -8.67 -22.74 2.50
N PRO A 174 -7.40 -22.38 2.29
CA PRO A 174 -6.29 -23.32 2.29
C PRO A 174 -6.17 -24.03 3.64
N GLU A 175 -5.46 -25.15 3.65
CA GLU A 175 -5.04 -25.78 4.89
C GLU A 175 -3.92 -24.94 5.51
N PHE A 176 -4.05 -24.62 6.79
CA PHE A 176 -3.03 -23.88 7.52
C PHE A 176 -1.98 -24.84 8.11
N SER A 177 -0.91 -24.30 8.70
CA SER A 177 0.04 -25.13 9.43
C SER A 177 -0.66 -25.87 10.58
N PHE A 178 -0.11 -27.04 10.95
CA PHE A 178 -0.73 -27.93 11.93
C PHE A 178 -1.08 -27.23 13.26
N ASP A 179 -0.21 -26.35 13.74
CA ASP A 179 -0.40 -25.57 14.97
C ASP A 179 -1.51 -24.50 14.84
N VAL A 180 -1.70 -23.93 13.65
CA VAL A 180 -2.78 -22.99 13.34
C VAL A 180 -4.10 -23.74 13.25
N GLU A 181 -4.16 -24.84 12.51
CA GLU A 181 -5.38 -25.67 12.40
C GLU A 181 -5.82 -26.21 13.77
N LEU A 182 -4.89 -26.63 14.62
CA LEU A 182 -5.20 -27.08 15.98
C LEU A 182 -5.83 -25.96 16.82
N GLN A 183 -5.28 -24.74 16.74
CA GLN A 183 -5.83 -23.57 17.45
C GLN A 183 -7.21 -23.18 16.92
N LEU A 184 -7.40 -23.20 15.60
CA LEU A 184 -8.69 -22.90 14.97
C LEU A 184 -9.74 -23.95 15.28
N THR A 185 -9.37 -25.23 15.30
CA THR A 185 -10.26 -26.34 15.67
C THR A 185 -10.72 -26.18 17.11
N LYS A 186 -9.79 -25.94 18.04
CA LYS A 186 -10.12 -25.70 19.45
C LYS A 186 -11.00 -24.46 19.62
N GLY A 187 -10.66 -23.35 18.95
CA GLY A 187 -11.47 -22.12 18.99
C GLY A 187 -12.88 -22.32 18.44
N ASN A 188 -13.04 -23.08 17.34
CA ASN A 188 -14.34 -23.42 16.78
C ASN A 188 -15.18 -24.29 17.75
N GLN A 189 -14.56 -25.24 18.46
CA GLN A 189 -15.24 -26.04 19.49
C GLN A 189 -15.73 -25.16 20.65
N GLU A 190 -14.89 -24.25 21.15
CA GLU A 190 -15.26 -23.31 22.20
C GLU A 190 -16.37 -22.35 21.75
N PHE A 191 -16.35 -21.93 20.49
CA PHE A 191 -17.40 -21.12 19.88
C PHE A 191 -18.72 -21.89 19.78
N GLN A 192 -18.70 -23.16 19.38
CA GLN A 192 -19.90 -23.99 19.31
C GLN A 192 -20.48 -24.28 20.70
N ALA A 193 -19.63 -24.46 21.71
CA ALA A 193 -20.06 -24.75 23.07
C ALA A 193 -20.71 -23.53 23.75
N ASN A 194 -20.05 -22.37 23.71
CA ASN A 194 -20.41 -21.23 24.55
C ASN A 194 -20.54 -19.90 23.79
N GLY A 195 -20.40 -19.89 22.45
CA GLY A 195 -20.36 -18.67 21.64
C GLY A 195 -19.10 -17.83 21.81
N THR A 196 -18.07 -18.38 22.46
CA THR A 196 -16.82 -17.67 22.74
C THR A 196 -16.00 -17.50 21.47
N LEU A 197 -15.66 -16.25 21.13
CA LEU A 197 -14.77 -15.93 20.02
C LEU A 197 -13.31 -16.13 20.41
N LEU A 198 -12.50 -16.56 19.44
CA LEU A 198 -11.09 -16.84 19.66
C LEU A 198 -10.31 -15.53 19.85
N THR A 199 -9.55 -15.44 20.95
CA THR A 199 -8.60 -14.35 21.16
C THR A 199 -7.39 -14.55 20.25
N LEU A 200 -7.30 -13.76 19.19
CA LEU A 200 -6.26 -13.88 18.16
C LEU A 200 -4.93 -13.28 18.62
N LYS A 201 -3.94 -14.15 18.83
CA LYS A 201 -2.54 -13.73 19.00
C LYS A 201 -2.00 -13.14 17.69
N PRO A 202 -1.14 -12.10 17.73
CA PRO A 202 -0.62 -11.46 16.52
C PRO A 202 0.06 -12.42 15.53
N LYS A 203 0.79 -13.43 16.05
CA LYS A 203 1.45 -14.46 15.23
C LYS A 203 0.44 -15.31 14.46
N LEU A 204 -0.53 -15.91 15.16
CA LEU A 204 -1.60 -16.72 14.56
C LEU A 204 -2.33 -15.95 13.44
N LYS A 205 -2.68 -14.68 13.70
CA LYS A 205 -3.31 -13.83 12.69
C LYS A 205 -2.41 -13.64 11.46
N SER A 206 -1.12 -13.40 11.65
CA SER A 206 -0.17 -13.24 10.53
C SER A 206 -0.04 -14.51 9.69
N ASP A 207 0.00 -15.68 10.33
CA ASP A 207 0.19 -16.97 9.65
C ASP A 207 -1.03 -17.35 8.79
N ILE A 208 -2.24 -17.09 9.31
CA ILE A 208 -3.50 -17.21 8.55
C ILE A 208 -3.45 -16.27 7.33
N LEU A 209 -3.13 -14.98 7.55
CA LEU A 209 -3.10 -13.99 6.47
C LEU A 209 -2.03 -14.30 5.42
N GLU A 210 -0.86 -14.83 5.79
CA GLU A 210 0.20 -15.23 4.85
C GLU A 210 -0.29 -16.39 3.97
N SER A 211 -0.93 -17.40 4.58
CA SER A 211 -1.48 -18.56 3.86
C SER A 211 -2.58 -18.13 2.88
N LEU A 212 -3.50 -17.25 3.31
CA LEU A 212 -4.51 -16.67 2.43
C LEU A 212 -3.89 -15.85 1.30
N SER A 213 -2.87 -15.04 1.60
CA SER A 213 -2.19 -14.23 0.57
C SER A 213 -1.52 -15.11 -0.48
N SER A 214 -0.88 -16.19 -0.05
CA SER A 214 -0.28 -17.19 -0.94
C SER A 214 -1.33 -17.84 -1.85
N GLU A 215 -2.51 -18.17 -1.31
CA GLU A 215 -3.59 -18.78 -2.08
C GLU A 215 -4.20 -17.80 -3.09
N ILE A 216 -4.50 -16.56 -2.66
CA ILE A 216 -5.04 -15.50 -3.53
C ILE A 216 -4.10 -15.22 -4.72
N MET A 217 -2.79 -15.24 -4.48
CA MET A 217 -1.80 -14.95 -5.52
C MET A 217 -1.86 -15.91 -6.70
N LYS A 218 -2.33 -17.16 -6.52
CA LYS A 218 -2.56 -18.13 -7.61
C LYS A 218 -3.62 -17.66 -8.60
N TYR A 219 -4.57 -16.86 -8.13
CA TYR A 219 -5.65 -16.29 -8.96
C TYR A 219 -5.29 -14.88 -9.44
N LYS A 220 -4.94 -13.98 -8.52
CA LYS A 220 -4.77 -12.54 -8.79
C LYS A 220 -3.70 -11.90 -7.92
N ALA A 221 -2.79 -11.14 -8.54
CA ALA A 221 -1.81 -10.33 -7.80
C ALA A 221 -2.46 -9.12 -7.13
N TYR A 222 -3.41 -8.52 -7.85
CA TYR A 222 -4.10 -7.31 -7.48
C TYR A 222 -5.59 -7.66 -7.32
N PRO A 223 -5.98 -8.39 -6.25
CA PRO A 223 -7.38 -8.69 -6.01
C PRO A 223 -8.15 -7.38 -5.78
N SER A 224 -9.38 -7.34 -6.30
CA SER A 224 -10.31 -6.24 -6.03
C SER A 224 -10.85 -6.32 -4.59
N ASP A 225 -11.52 -5.25 -4.16
CA ASP A 225 -12.16 -5.21 -2.85
C ASP A 225 -13.28 -6.25 -2.71
N SER A 226 -13.97 -6.62 -3.80
CA SER A 226 -14.95 -7.73 -3.84
C SER A 226 -14.26 -9.07 -3.63
N ASN A 227 -13.17 -9.34 -4.36
CA ASN A 227 -12.38 -10.56 -4.22
C ASN A 227 -11.87 -10.75 -2.78
N LEU A 228 -11.39 -9.68 -2.14
CA LEU A 228 -10.99 -9.74 -0.72
C LEU A 228 -12.17 -10.03 0.22
N SER A 229 -13.37 -9.56 -0.11
CA SER A 229 -14.58 -9.81 0.67
C SER A 229 -14.99 -11.28 0.59
N ASP A 230 -14.93 -11.89 -0.60
CA ASP A 230 -15.23 -13.32 -0.80
C ASP A 230 -14.33 -14.20 0.07
N VAL A 231 -13.01 -13.91 0.09
CA VAL A 231 -12.04 -14.66 0.90
C VAL A 231 -12.33 -14.52 2.39
N CYS A 232 -12.60 -13.30 2.85
CA CYS A 232 -12.88 -13.05 4.26
C CYS A 232 -14.21 -13.68 4.70
N GLN A 233 -15.23 -13.66 3.84
CA GLN A 233 -16.49 -14.36 4.07
C GLN A 233 -16.26 -15.88 4.19
N ALA A 234 -15.53 -16.48 3.25
CA ALA A 234 -15.19 -17.89 3.29
C ALA A 234 -14.41 -18.27 4.57
N LEU A 235 -13.52 -17.38 5.04
CA LEU A 235 -12.73 -17.58 6.25
C LEU A 235 -13.61 -17.68 7.49
N VAL A 236 -14.54 -16.73 7.67
CA VAL A 236 -15.41 -16.73 8.85
C VAL A 236 -16.51 -17.79 8.78
N VAL A 237 -16.91 -18.23 7.58
CA VAL A 237 -17.81 -19.38 7.40
C VAL A 237 -17.11 -20.67 7.81
N LYS A 238 -15.87 -20.91 7.38
CA LYS A 238 -15.10 -22.09 7.76
C LYS A 238 -14.68 -22.06 9.23
N HIS A 239 -14.36 -20.87 9.76
CA HIS A 239 -13.93 -20.68 11.15
C HIS A 239 -14.77 -19.60 11.86
N PRO A 240 -15.98 -19.93 12.32
CA PRO A 240 -16.85 -18.99 13.01
C PRO A 240 -16.23 -18.35 14.26
N CYS A 241 -15.26 -19.01 14.90
CA CYS A 241 -14.53 -18.45 16.04
C CYS A 241 -13.71 -17.19 15.71
N LEU A 242 -13.47 -16.91 14.42
CA LEU A 242 -12.72 -15.76 13.93
C LEU A 242 -13.59 -14.52 13.65
N LYS A 243 -14.92 -14.62 13.81
CA LYS A 243 -15.85 -13.53 13.51
C LYS A 243 -15.62 -12.33 14.44
N GLU A 244 -15.63 -11.12 13.90
CA GLU A 244 -15.44 -9.89 14.66
C GLU A 244 -16.71 -9.44 15.38
N LYS A 245 -16.59 -8.97 16.63
CA LYS A 245 -17.70 -8.35 17.37
C LYS A 245 -17.94 -6.93 16.84
N GLY A 246 -19.20 -6.59 16.60
CA GLY A 246 -19.60 -5.20 16.29
C GLY A 246 -19.42 -4.76 14.84
N SER A 247 -19.01 -5.65 13.93
CA SER A 247 -19.09 -5.41 12.48
C SER A 247 -20.36 -6.04 11.93
N GLU A 248 -21.10 -5.31 11.07
CA GLU A 248 -22.29 -5.82 10.38
C GLU A 248 -21.99 -7.08 9.55
N THR A 249 -20.81 -7.12 8.92
CA THR A 249 -20.36 -8.27 8.12
C THR A 249 -19.63 -9.31 8.95
N GLY A 250 -18.98 -8.89 10.05
CA GLY A 250 -18.20 -9.76 10.93
C GLY A 250 -16.79 -10.09 10.43
N PHE A 251 -16.33 -9.48 9.33
CA PHE A 251 -14.99 -9.72 8.76
C PHE A 251 -14.27 -8.46 8.23
N SER A 252 -14.75 -7.26 8.58
CA SER A 252 -14.22 -6.00 8.04
C SER A 252 -12.75 -5.78 8.39
N ALA A 253 -12.31 -6.04 9.62
CA ALA A 253 -10.92 -5.86 10.00
C ALA A 253 -10.01 -6.94 9.41
N TRP A 254 -10.53 -8.15 9.15
CA TRP A 254 -9.87 -9.16 8.32
C TRP A 254 -9.61 -8.66 6.90
N LYS A 255 -10.61 -8.06 6.25
CA LYS A 255 -10.47 -7.49 4.90
C LYS A 255 -9.37 -6.42 4.86
N ILE A 256 -9.36 -5.51 5.83
CA ILE A 256 -8.32 -4.47 5.96
C ILE A 256 -6.95 -5.11 6.16
N SER A 257 -6.83 -6.08 7.08
CA SER A 257 -5.57 -6.77 7.38
C SER A 257 -5.06 -7.54 6.16
N LEU A 258 -5.94 -8.18 5.41
CA LEU A 258 -5.63 -8.92 4.19
C LEU A 258 -5.19 -7.99 3.06
N LYS A 259 -5.81 -6.81 2.91
CA LYS A 259 -5.37 -5.80 1.94
C LYS A 259 -3.91 -5.37 2.19
N TYR A 260 -3.55 -5.11 3.45
CA TYR A 260 -2.16 -4.82 3.82
C TYR A 260 -1.23 -6.01 3.60
N LYS A 261 -1.65 -7.22 4.02
CA LYS A 261 -0.85 -8.43 3.85
C LYS A 261 -0.58 -8.73 2.38
N MET A 262 -1.57 -8.60 1.51
CA MET A 262 -1.42 -8.75 0.05
C MET A 262 -0.39 -7.77 -0.53
N SER A 263 -0.38 -6.52 -0.05
CA SER A 263 0.61 -5.54 -0.50
C SER A 263 2.03 -5.94 -0.10
N ASN A 264 2.22 -6.38 1.14
CA ASN A 264 3.51 -6.86 1.63
C ASN A 264 3.94 -8.15 0.92
N TYR A 265 3.01 -9.07 0.68
CA TYR A 265 3.27 -10.34 0.00
C TYR A 265 3.71 -10.12 -1.46
N ARG A 266 3.04 -9.20 -2.19
CA ARG A 266 3.53 -8.74 -3.51
C ARG A 266 4.94 -8.15 -3.43
N GLY A 267 5.22 -7.33 -2.42
CA GLY A 267 6.56 -6.78 -2.19
C GLY A 267 7.62 -7.88 -2.00
N LYS A 268 7.31 -8.89 -1.19
CA LYS A 268 8.15 -10.08 -0.97
C LYS A 268 8.40 -10.85 -2.27
N LEU A 269 7.35 -11.19 -3.02
CA LEU A 269 7.49 -11.91 -4.29
C LEU A 269 8.25 -11.13 -5.36
N LYS A 270 8.07 -9.82 -5.42
CA LYS A 270 8.88 -8.94 -6.28
C LYS A 270 10.36 -9.03 -5.92
N ASN A 271 10.71 -8.99 -4.63
CA ASN A 271 12.09 -9.08 -4.18
C ASN A 271 12.71 -10.47 -4.45
N LEU A 272 11.89 -11.51 -4.60
CA LEU A 272 12.29 -12.85 -5.03
C LEU A 272 12.45 -12.97 -6.56
N GLY A 273 12.21 -11.90 -7.31
CA GLY A 273 12.41 -11.88 -8.77
C GLY A 273 11.19 -12.29 -9.59
N CYS A 274 9.97 -12.30 -9.02
CA CYS A 274 8.75 -12.57 -9.79
C CYS A 274 8.56 -11.51 -10.89
N SER A 275 8.76 -11.91 -12.16
CA SER A 275 8.86 -10.99 -13.30
C SER A 275 7.62 -10.11 -13.47
N GLU A 276 6.44 -10.70 -13.29
CA GLU A 276 5.16 -9.98 -13.40
C GLU A 276 5.08 -8.80 -12.42
N LEU A 277 5.56 -8.97 -11.19
CA LEU A 277 5.54 -7.93 -10.16
C LEU A 277 6.68 -6.92 -10.32
N VAL A 278 7.86 -7.38 -10.79
CA VAL A 278 9.00 -6.52 -11.10
C VAL A 278 8.61 -5.54 -12.21
N ILE A 279 8.06 -6.04 -13.32
CA ILE A 279 7.60 -5.25 -14.47
C ILE A 279 6.55 -4.22 -14.06
N ASN A 280 5.58 -4.62 -13.22
CA ASN A 280 4.56 -3.71 -12.71
C ASN A 280 5.11 -2.61 -11.78
N SER A 281 6.30 -2.80 -11.21
CA SER A 281 6.95 -1.83 -10.33
C SER A 281 7.86 -0.82 -11.05
N LEU A 282 8.26 -1.10 -12.29
CA LEU A 282 9.23 -0.30 -13.09
C LEU A 282 8.75 1.11 -13.47
N LYS A 283 7.57 1.54 -13.02
CA LYS A 283 7.01 2.87 -13.32
C LYS A 283 7.53 4.04 -12.47
N ARG A 284 8.56 3.89 -11.61
CA ARG A 284 9.04 5.03 -10.79
C ARG A 284 10.52 5.38 -10.82
N ARG A 285 11.42 4.51 -11.28
CA ARG A 285 12.80 4.89 -11.58
C ARG A 285 13.30 3.99 -12.69
N GLY A 286 13.30 4.51 -13.92
CA GLY A 286 14.23 3.99 -14.90
C GLY A 286 15.63 4.27 -14.36
N ASN A 287 16.50 3.25 -14.38
CA ASN A 287 17.93 3.41 -14.14
C ASN A 287 18.65 4.17 -15.29
N SER A 288 17.91 4.98 -16.05
CA SER A 288 18.45 5.89 -17.04
C SER A 288 18.27 7.32 -16.55
N ASN A 289 19.36 8.09 -16.54
CA ASN A 289 19.41 9.54 -16.33
C ASN A 289 18.63 10.36 -17.41
N VAL A 290 17.46 9.90 -17.84
CA VAL A 290 16.67 10.52 -18.91
C VAL A 290 15.38 11.06 -18.31
N HIS A 291 15.24 12.38 -18.38
CA HIS A 291 14.09 13.15 -17.90
C HIS A 291 12.75 12.58 -18.43
N PRO A 292 11.71 12.40 -17.58
CA PRO A 292 10.49 11.66 -17.92
C PRO A 292 9.45 12.44 -18.77
N ASN A 293 9.87 13.42 -19.58
CA ASN A 293 8.96 14.43 -20.14
C ASN A 293 8.74 14.44 -21.66
N GLN A 294 9.10 13.41 -22.44
CA GLN A 294 8.85 13.42 -23.89
C GLN A 294 8.20 12.18 -24.50
N VAL A 295 7.54 11.34 -23.70
CA VAL A 295 6.64 10.32 -24.24
C VAL A 295 5.26 10.55 -23.65
N LYS A 296 4.26 10.80 -24.50
CA LYS A 296 2.85 10.85 -24.08
C LYS A 296 2.58 9.59 -23.27
N LYS A 297 2.09 9.76 -22.04
CA LYS A 297 1.70 8.62 -21.19
C LYS A 297 0.73 7.74 -21.98
N PRO A 298 1.00 6.43 -22.17
CA PRO A 298 0.04 5.54 -22.82
C PRO A 298 -1.29 5.62 -22.05
N ARG A 299 -2.39 5.81 -22.80
CA ARG A 299 -3.75 5.87 -22.23
C ARG A 299 -4.06 4.49 -21.62
N ARG A 300 -4.01 4.42 -20.28
CA ARG A 300 -4.69 3.55 -19.29
C ARG A 300 -5.20 2.11 -19.62
N ALA A 301 -5.02 1.55 -20.81
CA ALA A 301 -5.60 0.26 -21.21
C ALA A 301 -4.57 -0.78 -21.73
N GLU A 302 -3.29 -0.45 -21.79
CA GLU A 302 -2.25 -1.46 -22.00
C GLU A 302 -1.97 -2.13 -20.66
N VAL A 303 -2.74 -3.18 -20.36
CA VAL A 303 -2.51 -4.02 -19.18
C VAL A 303 -1.05 -4.48 -19.24
N ASN A 304 -0.28 -4.12 -18.21
CA ASN A 304 1.11 -4.52 -17.99
C ASN A 304 1.22 -6.03 -17.66
N PHE A 305 0.42 -6.85 -18.34
CA PHE A 305 0.45 -8.28 -18.21
C PHE A 305 1.71 -8.79 -18.91
N CYS A 306 2.61 -9.39 -18.14
CA CYS A 306 3.80 -10.09 -18.63
C CYS A 306 3.94 -11.37 -17.80
N PRO A 307 3.33 -12.48 -18.25
CA PRO A 307 3.45 -13.76 -17.58
C PRO A 307 4.88 -14.32 -17.70
N ASP A 308 5.28 -15.13 -16.73
CA ASP A 308 6.50 -15.94 -16.81
C ASP A 308 6.36 -17.07 -17.85
N TYR A 309 7.47 -17.66 -18.25
CA TYR A 309 7.44 -18.87 -19.10
C TYR A 309 6.78 -20.04 -18.37
N PRO A 310 6.06 -20.91 -19.10
CA PRO A 310 5.53 -22.14 -18.51
C PRO A 310 6.66 -23.07 -18.05
N ALA A 311 6.38 -23.97 -17.10
CA ALA A 311 7.43 -24.79 -16.51
C ALA A 311 8.14 -25.67 -17.54
N GLY A 312 9.46 -25.69 -17.47
CA GLY A 312 10.32 -26.45 -18.38
C GLY A 312 10.67 -25.70 -19.67
N GLU A 313 10.02 -24.56 -19.95
CA GLU A 313 10.37 -23.73 -21.09
C GLU A 313 11.37 -22.65 -20.67
N THR A 314 12.45 -22.55 -21.44
CA THR A 314 13.48 -21.53 -21.30
C THR A 314 13.38 -20.50 -22.42
N ARG A 315 14.19 -19.44 -22.36
CA ARG A 315 14.27 -18.44 -23.45
C ARG A 315 14.62 -19.10 -24.78
N GLU A 316 15.49 -20.11 -24.74
CA GLU A 316 15.94 -20.87 -25.91
C GLU A 316 14.81 -21.73 -26.48
N SER A 317 14.08 -22.47 -25.64
CA SER A 317 12.92 -23.27 -26.06
C SER A 317 11.81 -22.39 -26.67
N GLN A 318 11.58 -21.21 -26.10
CA GLN A 318 10.62 -20.24 -26.66
C GLN A 318 11.08 -19.62 -27.98
N GLU A 319 12.39 -19.48 -28.19
CA GLU A 319 12.95 -19.06 -29.48
C GLU A 319 12.80 -20.17 -30.53
N GLU A 320 12.93 -21.45 -30.16
CA GLU A 320 12.61 -22.57 -31.05
C GLU A 320 11.13 -22.57 -31.47
N GLU A 321 10.23 -22.32 -30.52
CA GLU A 321 8.80 -22.20 -30.80
C GLU A 321 8.46 -21.03 -31.73
N ARG A 322 9.21 -19.91 -31.63
CA ARG A 322 9.12 -18.81 -32.59
C ARG A 322 9.54 -19.24 -33.99
N LEU A 323 10.61 -20.03 -34.13
CA LEU A 323 11.06 -20.55 -35.43
C LEU A 323 10.02 -21.49 -36.05
N VAL A 324 9.38 -22.34 -35.23
CA VAL A 324 8.26 -23.17 -35.68
C VAL A 324 7.11 -22.29 -36.18
N LEU A 325 6.70 -21.28 -35.42
CA LEU A 325 5.67 -20.32 -35.84
C LEU A 325 5.99 -19.66 -37.19
N LEU A 326 7.24 -19.25 -37.42
CA LEU A 326 7.66 -18.69 -38.71
C LEU A 326 7.54 -19.68 -39.87
N SER A 327 7.78 -20.96 -39.61
CA SER A 327 7.62 -22.00 -40.62
C SER A 327 6.15 -22.26 -40.94
N GLU A 328 5.28 -22.25 -39.93
CA GLU A 328 3.83 -22.42 -40.08
C GLU A 328 3.19 -21.23 -40.79
N PHE A 329 3.66 -20.01 -40.52
CA PHE A 329 3.20 -18.79 -41.19
C PHE A 329 3.41 -18.80 -42.71
N LYS A 330 4.38 -19.57 -43.22
CA LYS A 330 4.65 -19.68 -44.67
C LYS A 330 3.74 -20.70 -45.37
N LYS A 331 3.03 -21.54 -44.63
CA LYS A 331 2.16 -22.59 -45.17
C LYS A 331 0.75 -22.02 -45.44
N LYS A 332 0.07 -22.56 -46.45
CA LYS A 332 -1.32 -22.17 -46.76
C LYS A 332 -2.30 -22.88 -45.83
N ASN A 333 -3.35 -22.19 -45.39
CA ASN A 333 -4.45 -22.69 -44.56
C ASN A 333 -4.07 -23.12 -43.12
N ASN A 334 -3.11 -22.43 -42.47
CA ASN A 334 -2.62 -22.80 -41.14
C ASN A 334 -3.04 -21.83 -40.02
N ASP A 335 -4.13 -21.09 -40.22
CA ASP A 335 -4.55 -20.00 -39.32
C ASP A 335 -4.81 -20.47 -37.88
N GLU A 336 -5.41 -21.65 -37.69
CA GLU A 336 -5.64 -22.23 -36.36
C GLU A 336 -4.32 -22.57 -35.65
N THR A 337 -3.37 -23.15 -36.37
CA THR A 337 -2.04 -23.48 -35.86
C THR A 337 -1.25 -22.21 -35.52
N ILE A 338 -1.32 -21.20 -36.38
CA ILE A 338 -0.71 -19.89 -36.13
C ILE A 338 -1.31 -19.28 -34.86
N LYS A 339 -2.64 -19.29 -34.72
CA LYS A 339 -3.31 -18.76 -33.52
C LYS A 339 -2.87 -19.47 -32.24
N ALA A 340 -2.78 -20.80 -32.27
CA ALA A 340 -2.32 -21.58 -31.11
C ALA A 340 -0.84 -21.28 -30.77
N LYS A 341 0.04 -21.28 -31.77
CA LYS A 341 1.47 -20.96 -31.60
C LYS A 341 1.67 -19.51 -31.16
N MET A 342 0.85 -18.59 -31.63
CA MET A 342 0.81 -17.22 -31.16
C MET A 342 0.45 -17.17 -29.68
N ALA A 343 -0.57 -17.90 -29.22
CA ALA A 343 -0.91 -17.94 -27.79
C ALA A 343 0.26 -18.49 -26.93
N GLN A 344 0.92 -19.57 -27.39
CA GLN A 344 2.05 -20.19 -26.69
C GLN A 344 3.27 -19.24 -26.57
N THR A 345 3.57 -18.49 -27.62
CA THR A 345 4.72 -17.56 -27.68
C THR A 345 4.43 -16.16 -27.12
N PHE A 346 3.24 -15.95 -26.55
CA PHE A 346 2.85 -14.66 -25.95
C PHE A 346 3.80 -14.19 -24.82
N PRO A 347 4.19 -15.05 -23.85
CA PRO A 347 5.12 -14.63 -22.79
C PRO A 347 6.46 -14.15 -23.37
N HIS A 348 6.99 -14.86 -24.38
CA HIS A 348 8.28 -14.55 -25.02
C HIS A 348 8.24 -13.20 -25.73
N ARG A 349 7.22 -12.97 -26.56
CA ARG A 349 6.98 -11.67 -27.20
C ARG A 349 6.90 -10.54 -26.19
N ARG A 350 6.16 -10.75 -25.11
CA ARG A 350 5.91 -9.71 -24.12
C ARG A 350 7.17 -9.37 -23.33
N GLN A 351 7.96 -10.38 -22.98
CA GLN A 351 9.26 -10.19 -22.35
C GLN A 351 10.23 -9.43 -23.29
N GLU A 352 10.31 -9.80 -24.56
CA GLU A 352 11.16 -9.12 -25.55
C GLU A 352 10.82 -7.62 -25.68
N ILE A 353 9.53 -7.28 -25.84
CA ILE A 353 9.07 -5.88 -25.92
C ILE A 353 9.48 -5.08 -24.68
N LEU A 354 9.35 -5.67 -23.49
CA LEU A 354 9.52 -4.97 -22.22
C LEU A 354 10.97 -4.93 -21.74
N GLN A 355 11.76 -5.96 -22.04
CA GLN A 355 13.15 -6.10 -21.56
C GLN A 355 14.15 -5.62 -22.61
N ASP A 356 14.04 -6.12 -23.84
CA ASP A 356 15.02 -5.84 -24.91
C ASP A 356 14.72 -4.50 -25.60
N MET A 357 13.46 -4.03 -25.53
CA MET A 357 12.97 -2.79 -26.16
C MET A 357 13.46 -2.63 -27.61
N PRO A 358 13.21 -3.61 -28.51
CA PRO A 358 13.73 -3.61 -29.86
C PRO A 358 13.14 -2.47 -30.70
N PHE A 359 13.85 -2.07 -31.76
CA PHE A 359 13.28 -1.17 -32.75
C PHE A 359 12.05 -1.80 -33.42
N VAL A 360 11.06 -0.97 -33.77
CA VAL A 360 9.81 -1.45 -34.37
C VAL A 360 10.03 -2.26 -35.65
N ALA A 361 11.04 -1.90 -36.45
CA ALA A 361 11.39 -2.63 -37.67
C ALA A 361 11.87 -4.06 -37.37
N ASP A 362 12.72 -4.21 -36.35
CA ASP A 362 13.27 -5.49 -35.92
C ASP A 362 12.19 -6.36 -35.27
N PHE A 363 11.30 -5.75 -34.49
CA PHE A 363 10.19 -6.47 -33.88
C PHE A 363 9.20 -6.99 -34.94
N LYS A 364 8.89 -6.19 -35.97
CA LYS A 364 8.05 -6.60 -37.10
C LYS A 364 8.66 -7.76 -37.88
N SER A 365 9.97 -7.76 -38.07
CA SER A 365 10.66 -8.83 -38.79
C SER A 365 10.75 -10.13 -37.95
N ARG A 366 10.92 -10.02 -36.63
CA ARG A 366 10.91 -11.18 -35.71
C ARG A 366 9.53 -11.82 -35.57
N TRP A 367 8.46 -11.02 -35.62
CA TRP A 367 7.07 -11.45 -35.38
C TRP A 367 6.12 -11.05 -36.51
N PRO A 368 6.30 -11.58 -37.73
CA PRO A 368 5.48 -11.22 -38.88
C PRO A 368 4.01 -11.62 -38.70
N ALA A 369 3.72 -12.70 -37.97
CA ALA A 369 2.35 -13.16 -37.73
C ALA A 369 1.48 -12.19 -36.88
N LEU A 370 2.04 -11.09 -36.37
CA LEU A 370 1.29 -10.01 -35.72
C LEU A 370 0.74 -8.95 -36.69
N PHE A 371 1.21 -8.94 -37.94
CA PHE A 371 0.98 -7.89 -38.94
C PHE A 371 0.49 -8.52 -40.24
#